data_AF-R1HF42-F1
#
_entry.id   AF-R1HF42-F1
#
_cell.length_a   1.000
_cell.length_b   1.000
_cell.length_c   1.000
_cell.angle_alpha   90.00
_cell.angle_beta   90.00
_cell.angle_gamma   90.00
#
_symmetry.space_group_name_H-M   'P 1'
#
loop_
_entity.id
_entity.type
_entity.pdbx_description
1 polymer ?
#
loop_
_entity_poly.entity_id
_entity_poly.type
_entity_poly.pdbx_seq_one_letter_code
_entity_poly.pdbx_strand_id
1 'polypeptide(L)'
;MLVAIPVLLCCLRLLLPLFLGMTLLTALGLWLCQPGPAPLWPWALGGFVLCWLAQFVGHRLEGKHPAFFTDLQYLLIGPAWLLASLYRRLHLRY
;
A
#
# COMPACT_ATOMS: atom_id res chain seq x y z
N MET A 1 28.26 6.12 17.88
CA MET A 1 27.37 5.33 18.77
C MET A 1 26.15 6.16 19.21
N LEU A 2 26.30 7.30 19.90
CA LEU A 2 25.16 8.12 20.35
C LEU A 2 24.31 8.74 19.23
N VAL A 3 24.92 9.09 18.09
CA VAL A 3 24.21 9.63 16.90
C VAL A 3 23.29 8.61 16.22
N ALA A 4 23.50 7.31 16.45
CA ALA A 4 22.64 6.27 15.89
C ALA A 4 21.28 6.18 16.62
N ILE A 5 21.23 6.59 17.88
CA ILE A 5 20.02 6.52 18.72
C ILE A 5 18.84 7.30 18.11
N PRO A 6 18.96 8.59 17.72
CA PRO A 6 17.84 9.32 17.11
C PRO A 6 17.43 8.75 15.75
N VAL A 7 18.38 8.22 14.96
CA VAL A 7 18.09 7.58 13.67
C VAL A 7 17.27 6.31 13.87
N LEU A 8 17.69 5.45 14.80
CA LEU A 8 16.97 4.21 15.12
C LEU A 8 15.57 4.48 15.70
N LEU A 9 15.43 5.52 16.54
CA LEU A 9 14.13 5.95 17.05
C LEU A 9 13.20 6.48 15.95
N CYS A 10 13.74 7.24 15.00
CA CYS A 10 13.00 7.71 13.83
C CYS A 10 12.54 6.53 12.95
N CYS A 11 13.45 5.58 12.67
CA CYS A 11 13.12 4.36 11.95
C CYS A 11 12.03 3.55 12.67
N LEU A 12 12.11 3.38 13.99
CA LEU A 12 11.11 2.65 14.77
C LEU A 12 9.74 3.35 14.71
N ARG A 13 9.72 4.68 14.84
CA ARG A 13 8.48 5.49 14.74
C ARG A 13 7.84 5.45 13.36
N LEU A 14 8.64 5.30 12.30
CA LEU A 14 8.16 5.19 10.92
C LEU A 14 7.68 3.79 10.57
N LEU A 15 8.46 2.77 10.99
CA LEU A 15 8.19 1.36 10.68
C LEU A 15 6.97 0.84 11.43
N LEU A 16 6.78 1.24 12.69
CA LEU A 16 5.71 0.72 13.54
C LEU A 16 4.28 1.03 13.04
N PRO A 17 3.89 2.29 12.73
CA PRO A 17 2.58 2.60 12.18
C PRO A 17 2.38 1.99 10.79
N LEU A 18 3.43 1.94 9.96
CA LEU A 18 3.35 1.33 8.64
C LEU A 18 3.10 -0.18 8.74
N PHE A 19 3.82 -0.86 9.65
CA PHE A 19 3.65 -2.27 9.96
C PHE A 19 2.25 -2.55 10.53
N LEU A 20 1.79 -1.75 11.49
CA LEU A 20 0.46 -1.90 12.08
C LEU A 20 -0.64 -1.71 11.02
N GLY A 21 -0.55 -0.69 10.18
CA GLY A 21 -1.55 -0.45 9.15
C GLY A 21 -1.56 -1.53 8.06
N MET A 22 -0.39 -2.05 7.65
CA MET A 22 -0.30 -3.19 6.72
C MET A 22 -0.87 -4.48 7.33
N THR A 23 -0.59 -4.72 8.61
CA THR A 23 -1.12 -5.88 9.34
C THR A 23 -2.65 -5.78 9.45
N LEU A 24 -3.18 -4.60 9.79
CA LEU A 24 -4.62 -4.36 9.89
C LEU A 24 -5.32 -4.48 8.54
N LEU A 25 -4.75 -3.93 7.47
CA LEU A 25 -5.28 -4.06 6.11
C LEU A 25 -5.32 -5.53 5.68
N THR A 26 -4.29 -6.30 6.00
CA THR A 26 -4.21 -7.74 5.69
C THR A 26 -5.24 -8.53 6.49
N ALA A 27 -5.35 -8.28 7.80
CA ALA A 27 -6.35 -8.90 8.65
C ALA A 27 -7.78 -8.59 8.19
N LEU A 28 -8.05 -7.34 7.79
CA LEU A 28 -9.33 -6.95 7.20
C LEU A 28 -9.60 -7.68 5.89
N GLY A 29 -8.60 -7.79 5.00
CA GLY A 29 -8.73 -8.55 3.76
C GLY A 29 -9.06 -10.03 3.99
N LEU A 30 -8.38 -10.68 4.94
CA LEU A 30 -8.66 -12.07 5.33
C LEU A 30 -10.05 -12.23 5.98
N TRP A 31 -10.48 -11.24 6.75
CA TRP A 31 -11.83 -11.21 7.32
C TRP A 31 -12.92 -11.00 6.25
N LEU A 32 -12.63 -10.27 5.17
CA LEU A 32 -13.55 -10.13 4.04
C LEU A 32 -13.56 -11.37 3.13
N CYS A 33 -12.46 -12.13 3.10
CA CYS A 33 -12.31 -13.37 2.32
C CYS A 33 -12.88 -14.63 2.99
N GLN A 34 -13.79 -14.50 3.97
CA GLN A 34 -14.43 -15.67 4.56
C GLN A 34 -15.16 -16.49 3.49
N PRO A 35 -15.14 -17.83 3.58
CA PRO A 35 -15.82 -18.69 2.61
C PRO A 35 -17.34 -18.45 2.69
N GLY A 36 -17.85 -17.69 1.71
CA GLY A 36 -19.27 -17.46 1.50
C GLY A 36 -19.82 -18.27 0.32
N PRO A 37 -21.14 -18.21 0.07
CA PRO A 37 -21.78 -18.95 -1.02
C PRO A 37 -21.40 -18.44 -2.42
N ALA A 38 -20.89 -17.21 -2.52
CA ALA A 38 -20.47 -16.60 -3.78
C ALA A 38 -18.94 -16.46 -3.85
N PRO A 39 -18.32 -16.78 -5.00
CA PRO A 39 -16.88 -16.58 -5.17
C PRO A 39 -16.53 -15.09 -5.20
N LEU A 40 -15.59 -14.67 -4.37
CA LEU A 40 -15.11 -13.28 -4.28
C LEU A 40 -14.07 -12.94 -5.37
N TRP A 41 -13.42 -13.96 -5.94
CA TRP A 41 -12.35 -13.78 -6.93
C TRP A 41 -12.73 -12.98 -8.19
N PRO A 42 -13.96 -13.05 -8.75
CA PRO A 42 -14.31 -12.29 -9.95
C PRO A 42 -14.34 -10.78 -9.66
N TRP A 43 -14.84 -10.41 -8.48
CA TRP A 43 -14.88 -9.02 -8.02
C TRP A 43 -13.48 -8.50 -7.73
N ALA A 44 -12.64 -9.31 -7.07
CA ALA A 44 -11.25 -8.97 -6.82
C ALA A 44 -10.47 -8.77 -8.13
N LEU A 45 -10.64 -9.67 -9.10
CA LEU A 45 -9.98 -9.58 -10.41
C LEU A 45 -10.50 -8.40 -11.23
N GLY A 46 -11.83 -8.19 -11.25
CA GLY A 46 -12.45 -7.06 -11.94
C GLY A 46 -11.97 -5.73 -11.38
N GLY A 47 -11.98 -5.57 -10.04
CA GLY A 47 -11.47 -4.39 -9.37
C GLY A 47 -9.97 -4.19 -9.59
N PHE A 48 -9.18 -5.26 -9.56
CA PHE A 48 -7.74 -5.22 -9.88
C PHE A 48 -7.50 -4.68 -11.28
N VAL A 49 -8.14 -5.24 -12.31
CA VAL A 49 -7.98 -4.79 -13.71
C VAL A 49 -8.42 -3.34 -13.89
N LEU A 50 -9.52 -2.93 -13.24
CA LEU A 50 -10.07 -1.58 -13.36
C LEU A 50 -9.13 -0.54 -12.72
N CYS A 51 -8.65 -0.79 -11.51
CA CYS A 51 -7.64 0.05 -10.85
C CYS A 51 -6.30 0.03 -11.60
N TRP A 52 -5.91 -1.10 -12.16
CA TRP A 52 -4.70 -1.25 -12.97
C TRP A 52 -4.79 -0.35 -14.20
N LEU A 53 -5.86 -0.41 -14.98
CA LEU A 53 -6.10 0.48 -16.12
C LEU A 53 -6.07 1.96 -15.70
N ALA A 54 -6.72 2.32 -14.60
CA ALA A 54 -6.69 3.68 -14.07
C ALA A 54 -5.25 4.15 -13.73
N GLN A 55 -4.40 3.27 -13.21
CA GLN A 55 -2.99 3.56 -12.94
C GLN A 55 -2.22 3.89 -14.23
N PHE A 56 -2.40 3.13 -15.32
CA PHE A 56 -1.76 3.46 -16.61
C PHE A 56 -2.26 4.78 -17.17
N VAL A 57 -3.56 5.06 -17.07
CA VAL A 57 -4.12 6.34 -17.53
C VAL A 57 -3.52 7.51 -16.73
N GLY A 58 -3.40 7.39 -15.41
CA GLY A 58 -2.76 8.41 -14.57
C GLY A 58 -1.31 8.67 -14.97
N HIS A 59 -0.53 7.61 -15.20
CA HIS A 59 0.87 7.75 -15.65
C HIS A 59 0.99 8.37 -17.05
N ARG A 60 0.04 8.11 -17.94
CA ARG A 60 -0.02 8.74 -19.28
C ARG A 60 -0.28 10.25 -19.17
N LEU A 61 -1.13 10.68 -18.23
CA LEU A 61 -1.39 12.10 -17.96
C LEU A 61 -0.17 12.79 -17.31
N GLU A 62 0.55 12.10 -16.43
CA GLU A 62 1.77 12.62 -15.80
C GLU A 62 3.03 12.54 -16.68
N GLY A 63 2.95 11.88 -17.84
CA GLY A 63 4.07 11.72 -18.77
C GLY A 63 5.23 10.87 -18.23
N LYS A 64 5.01 10.13 -17.13
CA LYS A 64 6.02 9.27 -16.49
C LYS A 64 5.75 7.80 -16.79
N HIS A 65 6.81 7.02 -17.01
CA HIS A 65 6.66 5.58 -17.12
C HIS A 65 6.30 4.96 -15.76
N PRO A 66 5.40 3.96 -15.73
CA PRO A 66 5.08 3.27 -14.49
C PRO A 66 6.32 2.55 -13.96
N ALA A 67 6.70 2.85 -12.72
CA ALA A 67 7.85 2.25 -12.04
C ALA A 67 7.76 0.72 -11.91
N PHE A 68 6.55 0.17 -12.10
CA PHE A 68 6.29 -1.27 -12.19
C PHE A 68 7.17 -1.99 -13.22
N PHE A 69 7.44 -1.38 -14.37
CA PHE A 69 8.32 -2.00 -15.39
C PHE A 69 9.79 -1.99 -14.99
N THR A 70 10.17 -1.11 -14.06
CA THR A 70 11.55 -0.97 -13.62
C THR A 70 11.88 -1.93 -12.48
N ASP A 71 10.91 -2.20 -11.58
CA ASP A 71 11.10 -3.16 -10.49
C ASP A 71 9.74 -3.72 -10.01
N LEU A 72 9.64 -5.04 -9.91
CA LEU A 72 8.44 -5.72 -9.41
C LEU A 72 8.15 -5.33 -7.94
N GLN A 73 9.19 -4.91 -7.19
CA GLN A 73 9.07 -4.42 -5.83
C GLN A 73 8.18 -3.17 -5.71
N TYR A 74 8.06 -2.35 -6.76
CA TYR A 74 7.16 -1.20 -6.74
C TYR A 74 5.68 -1.59 -6.68
N LEU A 75 5.32 -2.83 -7.04
CA LEU A 75 3.98 -3.36 -6.85
C LEU A 75 3.66 -3.52 -5.35
N LEU A 76 4.64 -4.02 -4.58
CA LEU A 76 4.52 -4.26 -3.14
C LEU A 76 4.54 -2.95 -2.32
N ILE A 77 5.16 -1.90 -2.85
CA ILE A 77 5.22 -0.58 -2.22
C ILE A 77 3.90 0.20 -2.39
N GLY A 78 3.08 -0.12 -3.40
CA GLY A 78 1.80 0.55 -3.67
C GLY A 78 0.86 0.62 -2.45
N PRO A 79 0.55 -0.51 -1.78
CA PRO A 79 -0.28 -0.52 -0.57
C PRO A 79 0.30 0.34 0.57
N ALA A 80 1.62 0.27 0.78
CA ALA A 80 2.30 1.08 1.79
C ALA A 80 2.24 2.57 1.47
N TRP A 81 2.35 2.95 0.19
CA TRP A 81 2.23 4.33 -0.27
C TRP A 81 0.80 4.87 -0.14
N LEU A 82 -0.22 4.05 -0.39
CA LEU A 82 -1.62 4.41 -0.20
C LEU A 82 -1.90 4.69 1.29
N LEU A 83 -1.41 3.81 2.17
CA LEU A 83 -1.52 3.95 3.62
C LEU A 83 -0.79 5.19 4.13
N ALA A 84 0.43 5.44 3.65
CA ALA A 84 1.18 6.66 3.93
C ALA A 84 0.40 7.92 3.48
N SER A 85 -0.22 7.88 2.31
CA SER A 85 -1.05 8.98 1.81
C SER A 85 -2.32 9.20 2.66
N LEU A 86 -2.92 8.12 3.16
CA LEU A 86 -4.04 8.18 4.11
C LEU A 86 -3.60 8.80 5.45
N TYR A 87 -2.49 8.34 6.02
CA TYR A 87 -1.97 8.89 7.27
C TYR A 87 -1.62 10.38 7.17
N ARG A 88 -1.06 10.82 6.04
CA ARG A 88 -0.86 12.25 5.75
C ARG A 88 -2.16 13.04 5.77
N ARG A 89 -3.23 12.52 5.14
CA ARG A 89 -4.56 13.16 5.15
C ARG A 89 -5.19 13.19 6.55
N LEU A 90 -4.90 12.19 7.38
CA LEU A 90 -5.37 12.11 8.77
C LEU A 90 -4.47 12.88 9.76
N HIS A 91 -3.48 13.63 9.28
CA HIS A 91 -2.50 14.35 10.12
C HIS A 91 -1.76 13.46 11.14
N LEU A 92 -1.70 12.15 10.89
CA LEU A 92 -0.96 11.21 11.72
C LEU A 92 0.53 11.35 11.37
N ARG A 93 1.35 11.63 12.36
CA ARG A 93 2.82 11.58 12.22
C ARG A 93 3.26 10.13 12.33
N TYR A 94 3.75 9.60 11.22
CA TYR A 94 4.44 8.32 11.11
C TYR A 94 5.86 8.59 10.60
#